data_AF-A0A413SLF6-F1
#
_entry.id   AF-A0A413SLF6-F1
#
_cell.length_a   1.000
_cell.length_b   1.000
_cell.length_c   1.000
_cell.angle_alpha   90.00
_cell.angle_beta   90.00
_cell.angle_gamma   90.00
#
_symmetry.space_group_name_H-M   'P 1'
#
loop_
_entity.id
_entity.type
_entity.pdbx_description
1 polymer ?
#
loop_
_entity_poly.entity_id
_entity_poly.type
_entity_poly.pdbx_seq_one_letter_code
_entity_poly.pdbx_strand_id
1 'polypeptide(L)'
;MTEQSVLRLSDAYESKSEELDLELRIRFININPGYNEEMVEKSPTLYQYVKFVDIVRKYQQEMSFPEAVEMAIDECIKKGILAEFLRKNRAEVLRVSIFEYDEEEHMRQEREESRQEGFEQMGKLIVKLNQLGRQDDILKVATDAKFREELLEKFHLD
;
A
#
# COMPACT_ATOMS: atom_id res chain seq x y z
N MET A 1 -6.51 -5.59 -11.06
CA MET A 1 -5.62 -6.61 -10.46
C MET A 1 -5.73 -7.90 -11.26
N THR A 2 -4.73 -8.79 -11.21
CA THR A 2 -4.81 -10.12 -11.84
C THR A 2 -5.52 -11.12 -10.91
N GLU A 3 -5.99 -12.25 -11.47
CA GLU A 3 -6.54 -13.35 -10.65
C GLU A 3 -5.45 -14.02 -9.80
N GLN A 4 -4.26 -14.20 -10.37
CA GLN A 4 -3.14 -14.79 -9.68
C GLN A 4 -1.85 -14.11 -10.11
N SER A 5 -0.85 -14.17 -9.24
CA SER A 5 0.51 -13.75 -9.53
C SER A 5 1.50 -14.68 -8.83
N VAL A 6 2.76 -14.63 -9.25
CA VAL A 6 3.85 -15.34 -8.57
C VAL A 6 4.76 -14.27 -7.98
N LEU A 7 4.87 -14.26 -6.66
CA LEU A 7 5.84 -13.45 -5.93
C LEU A 7 7.14 -14.24 -5.81
N ARG A 8 8.27 -13.57 -6.00
CA ARG A 8 9.60 -14.16 -5.83
C ARG A 8 10.29 -13.49 -4.67
N LEU A 9 11.00 -14.27 -3.86
CA LEU A 9 11.76 -13.71 -2.75
C LEU A 9 12.86 -12.77 -3.27
N SER A 10 13.45 -13.07 -4.41
CA SER A 10 14.44 -12.20 -5.05
C SER A 10 13.88 -10.84 -5.51
N ASP A 11 12.56 -10.71 -5.71
CA ASP A 11 11.95 -9.41 -6.01
C ASP A 11 12.11 -8.44 -4.81
N ALA A 12 12.20 -8.96 -3.58
CA ALA A 12 12.41 -8.19 -2.36
C ALA A 12 13.90 -7.90 -2.02
N TYR A 13 14.85 -8.52 -2.73
CA TYR A 13 16.28 -8.24 -2.48
C TYR A 13 16.67 -6.85 -2.98
N GLU A 14 17.45 -6.13 -2.17
CA GLU A 14 18.01 -4.83 -2.49
C GLU A 14 18.93 -4.90 -3.73
N SER A 15 19.85 -5.86 -3.72
CA SER A 15 20.72 -6.15 -4.87
C SER A 15 20.16 -7.26 -5.74
N LYS A 16 19.99 -7.01 -7.04
CA LYS A 16 19.58 -8.03 -8.00
C LYS A 16 20.80 -8.86 -8.44
N SER A 17 20.70 -10.18 -8.31
CA SER A 17 21.69 -11.14 -8.82
C SER A 17 21.04 -12.01 -9.90
N GLU A 18 21.78 -12.34 -10.95
CA GLU A 18 21.32 -13.27 -11.98
C GLU A 18 21.42 -14.73 -11.51
N GLU A 19 22.43 -15.06 -10.71
CA GLU A 19 22.59 -16.36 -10.09
C GLU A 19 22.04 -16.35 -8.66
N LEU A 20 21.10 -17.25 -8.39
CA LEU A 20 20.46 -17.43 -7.10
C LEU A 20 20.63 -18.89 -6.68
N ASP A 21 21.27 -19.12 -5.54
CA ASP A 21 21.43 -20.46 -4.98
C ASP A 21 20.10 -21.07 -4.50
N LEU A 22 19.15 -20.22 -4.08
CA LEU A 22 17.81 -20.60 -3.65
C LEU A 22 16.79 -19.50 -3.99
N GLU A 23 15.65 -19.91 -4.55
CA GLU A 23 14.54 -19.02 -4.89
C GLU A 23 13.23 -19.55 -4.32
N LEU A 24 12.56 -18.73 -3.50
CA LEU A 24 11.21 -19.02 -3.00
C LEU A 24 10.18 -18.33 -3.90
N ARG A 25 9.34 -19.12 -4.56
CA ARG A 25 8.22 -18.62 -5.36
C ARG A 25 6.91 -18.90 -4.65
N ILE A 26 6.13 -17.85 -4.41
CA ILE A 26 4.82 -17.93 -3.78
C ILE A 26 3.78 -17.63 -4.85
N ARG A 27 2.81 -18.54 -5.01
CA ARG A 27 1.63 -18.27 -5.81
C ARG A 27 0.64 -17.48 -4.97
N PHE A 28 0.42 -16.24 -5.37
CA PHE A 28 -0.53 -15.34 -4.75
C PHE A 28 -1.88 -15.44 -5.48
N ILE A 29 -2.96 -15.63 -4.73
CA ILE A 29 -4.31 -15.79 -5.27
C ILE A 29 -5.18 -14.64 -4.78
N ASN A 30 -5.78 -13.93 -5.72
CA ASN A 30 -6.69 -12.83 -5.42
C ASN A 30 -8.09 -13.37 -5.08
N ILE A 31 -8.52 -13.18 -3.84
CA ILE A 31 -9.83 -13.64 -3.34
C ILE A 31 -10.86 -12.50 -3.24
N ASN A 32 -10.56 -11.32 -3.78
CA ASN A 32 -11.52 -10.21 -3.82
C ASN A 32 -12.73 -10.59 -4.70
N PRO A 33 -13.92 -10.02 -4.44
CA PRO A 33 -15.11 -10.25 -5.27
C PRO A 33 -14.80 -10.03 -6.77
N GLY A 34 -15.27 -10.94 -7.64
CA GLY A 34 -14.96 -10.92 -9.07
C GLY A 34 -13.67 -11.63 -9.50
N TYR A 35 -12.93 -12.26 -8.57
CA TYR A 35 -11.69 -12.99 -8.84
C TYR A 35 -11.69 -14.37 -8.17
N ASN A 36 -11.19 -15.41 -8.87
CA ASN A 36 -11.11 -16.80 -8.37
C ASN A 36 -12.39 -17.29 -7.66
N GLU A 37 -13.57 -16.90 -8.17
CA GLU A 37 -14.85 -17.13 -7.50
C GLU A 37 -15.10 -18.63 -7.26
N GLU A 38 -14.76 -19.49 -8.22
CA GLU A 38 -14.89 -20.94 -8.09
C GLU A 38 -14.11 -21.50 -6.88
N MET A 39 -12.92 -20.94 -6.59
CA MET A 39 -12.12 -21.36 -5.44
C MET A 39 -12.75 -20.89 -4.12
N VAL A 40 -13.23 -19.65 -4.10
CA VAL A 40 -13.89 -19.04 -2.94
C VAL A 40 -15.19 -19.80 -2.60
N GLU A 41 -15.98 -20.16 -3.61
CA GLU A 41 -17.26 -20.88 -3.45
C GLU A 41 -17.09 -22.30 -2.91
N LYS A 42 -15.96 -22.97 -3.16
CA LYS A 42 -15.68 -24.32 -2.66
C LYS A 42 -15.50 -24.39 -1.13
N SER A 43 -15.24 -23.26 -0.46
CA SER A 43 -15.05 -23.20 0.99
C SER A 43 -16.06 -22.26 1.63
N PRO A 44 -17.05 -22.77 2.40
CA PRO A 44 -18.04 -21.93 3.07
C PRO A 44 -17.42 -20.87 3.97
N THR A 45 -16.34 -21.22 4.68
CA THR A 45 -15.63 -20.29 5.57
C THR A 45 -14.92 -19.19 4.77
N LEU A 46 -14.25 -19.53 3.68
CA LEU A 46 -13.55 -18.54 2.84
C LEU A 46 -14.54 -17.61 2.16
N TYR A 47 -15.65 -18.15 1.65
CA TYR A 47 -16.74 -17.35 1.09
C TYR A 47 -17.27 -16.34 2.10
N GLN A 48 -17.57 -16.79 3.32
CA GLN A 48 -18.06 -15.90 4.38
C GLN A 48 -17.02 -14.86 4.79
N TYR A 49 -15.73 -15.22 4.81
CA TYR A 49 -14.64 -14.28 5.04
C TYR A 49 -14.56 -13.18 3.97
N VAL A 50 -14.61 -13.56 2.69
CA VAL A 50 -14.61 -12.59 1.57
C VAL A 50 -15.80 -11.64 1.68
N LYS A 51 -16.98 -12.14 2.08
CA LYS A 51 -18.16 -11.29 2.34
C LYS A 51 -17.96 -10.35 3.52
N PHE A 52 -17.37 -10.81 4.61
CA PHE A 52 -17.06 -9.95 5.76
C PHE A 52 -16.12 -8.80 5.35
N VAL A 53 -15.02 -9.10 4.65
CA VAL A 53 -14.07 -8.08 4.19
C VAL A 53 -14.72 -7.09 3.20
N ASP A 54 -15.58 -7.58 2.30
CA ASP A 54 -16.34 -6.72 1.38
C ASP A 54 -17.29 -5.76 2.14
N ILE A 55 -17.93 -6.21 3.22
CA ILE A 55 -18.79 -5.38 4.07
C ILE A 55 -17.95 -4.33 4.82
N VAL A 56 -16.80 -4.72 5.39
CA VAL A 56 -15.87 -3.77 6.04
C VAL A 56 -15.47 -2.65 5.08
N ARG A 57 -15.05 -3.00 3.85
CA ARG A 57 -14.64 -2.03 2.83
C ARG A 57 -15.76 -1.08 2.43
N LYS A 58 -17.01 -1.58 2.35
CA LYS A 58 -18.18 -0.73 2.07
C LYS A 58 -18.41 0.29 3.16
N TYR A 59 -18.37 -0.11 4.43
CA TYR A 59 -18.52 0.84 5.53
C TYR A 59 -17.35 1.83 5.62
N GLN A 60 -16.12 1.38 5.34
CA GLN A 60 -14.93 2.23 5.35
C GLN A 60 -15.00 3.40 4.34
N GLN A 61 -15.87 3.33 3.33
CA GLN A 61 -16.11 4.47 2.42
C GLN A 61 -16.83 5.65 3.09
N GLU A 62 -17.55 5.39 4.19
CA GLU A 62 -18.42 6.37 4.85
C GLU A 62 -17.99 6.70 6.29
N MET A 63 -17.17 5.85 6.93
CA MET A 63 -16.75 6.00 8.32
C MET A 63 -15.31 5.54 8.55
N SER A 64 -14.78 5.76 9.76
CA SER A 64 -13.41 5.34 10.09
C SER A 64 -13.27 3.82 10.05
N PHE A 65 -12.06 3.31 9.81
CA PHE A 65 -11.82 1.88 9.74
C PHE A 65 -12.28 1.12 11.01
N PRO A 66 -11.99 1.58 12.25
CA PRO A 66 -12.49 0.91 13.46
C PRO A 66 -14.03 0.84 13.53
N GLU A 67 -14.71 1.94 13.19
CA GLU A 67 -16.18 1.98 13.14
C GLU A 67 -16.73 1.04 12.06
N ALA A 68 -16.08 1.00 10.89
CA ALA A 68 -16.45 0.14 9.79
C ALA A 68 -16.34 -1.35 10.15
N VAL A 69 -15.28 -1.74 10.87
CA VAL A 69 -15.12 -3.11 11.37
C VAL A 69 -16.20 -3.44 12.39
N GLU A 70 -16.49 -2.53 13.33
CA GLU A 70 -17.54 -2.79 14.33
C GLU A 70 -18.93 -2.98 13.68
N MET A 71 -19.29 -2.10 12.76
CA MET A 71 -20.53 -2.19 11.99
C MET A 71 -20.60 -3.48 11.15
N ALA A 72 -19.49 -3.85 10.50
CA ALA A 72 -19.41 -5.08 9.72
C ALA A 72 -19.56 -6.34 10.58
N ILE A 73 -18.99 -6.35 11.79
CA ILE A 73 -19.15 -7.47 12.74
C ILE A 73 -20.63 -7.65 13.08
N ASP A 74 -21.32 -6.57 13.42
CA ASP A 74 -22.74 -6.63 13.81
C ASP A 74 -23.63 -7.06 12.64
N GLU A 75 -23.39 -6.54 11.44
CA GLU A 75 -24.10 -6.96 10.23
C GLU A 75 -23.85 -8.45 9.93
N CYS A 76 -22.60 -8.89 9.97
CA CYS A 76 -22.23 -10.28 9.64
C CYS A 76 -22.83 -11.27 10.64
N ILE A 77 -22.79 -10.96 11.94
CA ILE A 77 -23.43 -11.79 12.98
C ILE A 77 -24.94 -11.91 12.74
N LYS A 78 -25.62 -10.82 12.35
CA LYS A 78 -27.07 -10.82 12.04
C LYS A 78 -27.37 -11.64 10.79
N LYS A 79 -26.52 -11.56 9.76
CA LYS A 79 -26.67 -12.28 8.48
C LYS A 79 -26.16 -13.73 8.52
N GLY A 80 -25.62 -14.18 9.65
CA GLY A 80 -25.07 -15.54 9.77
C GLY A 80 -23.69 -15.73 9.12
N ILE A 81 -23.00 -14.64 8.76
CA ILE A 81 -21.68 -14.64 8.13
C ILE A 81 -20.63 -14.67 9.24
N LEU A 82 -19.81 -15.73 9.29
CA LEU A 82 -18.81 -15.97 10.34
C LEU A 82 -19.37 -15.80 11.76
N ALA A 83 -20.67 -15.99 11.96
CA ALA A 83 -21.36 -15.46 13.14
C ALA A 83 -20.84 -16.04 14.46
N GLU A 84 -20.58 -17.34 14.52
CA GLU A 84 -20.00 -17.97 15.73
C GLU A 84 -18.58 -17.47 15.99
N PHE A 85 -17.75 -17.37 14.94
CA PHE A 85 -16.38 -16.89 15.03
C PHE A 85 -16.33 -15.43 15.53
N LEU A 86 -17.15 -14.55 14.93
CA LEU A 86 -17.19 -13.14 15.29
C LEU A 86 -17.78 -12.91 16.69
N ARG A 87 -18.79 -13.68 17.10
CA ARG A 87 -19.30 -13.63 18.49
C ARG A 87 -18.22 -14.01 19.50
N LYS A 88 -17.46 -15.06 19.23
CA LYS A 88 -16.42 -15.57 20.13
C LYS A 88 -15.19 -14.65 20.18
N ASN A 89 -14.84 -14.04 19.05
CA ASN A 89 -13.57 -13.33 18.87
C ASN A 89 -13.73 -11.82 18.64
N ARG A 90 -14.88 -11.20 18.95
CA ARG A 90 -15.16 -9.78 18.66
C ARG A 90 -14.02 -8.83 19.06
N ALA A 91 -13.57 -8.93 20.31
CA ALA A 91 -12.51 -8.08 20.84
C ALA A 91 -11.16 -8.30 20.13
N GLU A 92 -10.87 -9.55 19.75
CA GLU A 92 -9.66 -9.90 19.00
C GLU A 92 -9.71 -9.32 17.59
N VAL A 93 -10.83 -9.50 16.88
CA VAL A 93 -11.01 -8.97 15.52
C VAL A 93 -10.91 -7.46 15.51
N LEU A 94 -11.58 -6.77 16.44
CA LEU A 94 -11.44 -5.31 16.57
C LEU A 94 -10.00 -4.90 16.87
N ARG A 95 -9.33 -5.58 17.81
CA ARG A 95 -7.95 -5.28 18.17
C ARG A 95 -7.03 -5.46 16.96
N VAL A 96 -7.04 -6.64 16.34
CA VAL A 96 -6.18 -6.95 15.19
C VAL A 96 -6.45 -5.98 14.04
N SER A 97 -7.71 -5.66 13.74
CA SER A 97 -8.02 -4.68 12.69
C SER A 97 -7.52 -3.27 13.04
N ILE A 98 -7.64 -2.80 14.27
CA ILE A 98 -7.15 -1.46 14.65
C ILE A 98 -5.62 -1.37 14.59
N PHE A 99 -4.92 -2.47 14.90
CA PHE A 99 -3.46 -2.49 15.00
C PHE A 99 -2.74 -3.13 13.79
N GLU A 100 -3.48 -3.64 12.81
CA GLU A 100 -2.88 -4.13 11.57
C GLU A 100 -2.32 -2.95 10.76
N TYR A 101 -1.06 -3.11 10.35
CA TYR A 101 -0.37 -2.21 9.46
C TYR A 101 -1.07 -2.18 8.10
N ASP A 102 -1.59 -1.00 7.73
CA ASP A 102 -2.14 -0.77 6.40
C ASP A 102 -0.99 -0.43 5.43
N GLU A 103 -0.45 -1.47 4.78
CA GLU A 103 0.63 -1.35 3.81
C GLU A 103 0.25 -0.45 2.64
N GLU A 104 -1.02 -0.44 2.21
CA GLU A 104 -1.45 0.43 1.10
C GLU A 104 -1.43 1.90 1.52
N GLU A 105 -1.86 2.20 2.75
CA GLU A 105 -1.81 3.55 3.29
C GLU A 105 -0.37 4.00 3.57
N HIS A 106 0.49 3.11 4.08
CA HIS A 106 1.91 3.41 4.25
C HIS A 106 2.59 3.71 2.91
N MET A 107 2.38 2.86 1.90
CA MET A 107 2.91 3.08 0.55
C MET A 107 2.34 4.35 -0.11
N ARG A 108 1.14 4.79 0.28
CA ARG A 108 0.59 6.08 -0.15
C ARG A 108 1.30 7.23 0.55
N GLN A 109 1.47 7.15 1.87
CA GLN A 109 2.17 8.15 2.67
C GLN A 109 3.61 8.33 2.20
N GLU A 110 4.37 7.25 2.00
CA GLU A 110 5.75 7.33 1.48
C GLU A 110 5.83 8.03 0.11
N ARG A 111 4.85 7.80 -0.78
CA ARG A 111 4.78 8.49 -2.08
C ARG A 111 4.45 9.97 -1.93
N GLU A 112 3.55 10.32 -1.00
CA GLU A 112 3.18 11.71 -0.72
C GLU A 112 4.35 12.46 -0.08
N GLU A 113 5.05 11.84 0.88
CA GLU A 113 6.26 12.37 1.50
C GLU A 113 7.38 12.56 0.47
N SER A 114 7.67 11.54 -0.35
CA SER A 114 8.66 11.64 -1.44
C SER A 114 8.33 12.78 -2.42
N ARG A 115 7.04 12.98 -2.72
CA ARG A 115 6.59 14.09 -3.58
C ARG A 115 6.80 15.44 -2.90
N GLN A 116 6.49 15.54 -1.60
CA GLN A 116 6.64 16.76 -0.83
C GLN A 116 8.12 17.14 -0.66
N GLU A 117 8.97 16.17 -0.37
CA GLU A 117 10.43 16.32 -0.34
C GLU A 117 10.94 16.82 -1.69
N GLY A 118 10.51 16.23 -2.80
CA GLY A 118 10.90 16.69 -4.14
C GLY A 118 10.54 18.16 -4.41
N PHE A 119 9.38 18.64 -3.93
CA PHE A 119 9.03 20.06 -4.01
C PHE A 119 9.92 20.95 -3.14
N GLU A 120 10.24 20.50 -1.93
CA GLU A 120 11.08 21.25 -1.00
C GLU A 120 12.54 21.34 -1.49
N GLN A 121 13.10 20.23 -1.96
CA GLN A 121 14.42 20.15 -2.58
C GLN A 121 14.51 21.10 -3.79
N MET A 122 13.50 21.09 -4.66
CA MET A 122 13.44 21.98 -5.82
C MET A 122 13.35 23.46 -5.40
N GLY A 123 12.57 23.78 -4.37
CA GLY A 123 12.48 25.13 -3.82
C GLY A 123 13.82 25.62 -3.27
N LYS A 124 14.51 24.80 -2.48
CA LYS A 124 15.86 25.09 -1.95
C LYS A 124 16.87 25.28 -3.07
N LEU A 125 16.82 24.43 -4.10
CA LEU A 125 17.71 24.50 -5.26
C LEU A 125 17.52 25.81 -6.06
N ILE A 126 16.27 26.22 -6.31
CA ILE A 126 15.97 27.49 -7.00
C ILE A 126 16.52 28.68 -6.20
N VAL A 127 16.30 28.70 -4.88
CA VAL A 127 16.86 29.75 -3.99
C VAL A 127 18.39 29.77 -4.06
N LYS A 128 19.03 28.60 -4.02
CA LYS A 128 20.49 28.48 -4.10
C LYS A 128 21.06 28.97 -5.43
N LEU A 129 20.40 28.63 -6.55
CA LEU A 129 20.80 29.11 -7.88
C LEU A 129 20.65 30.63 -8.00
N ASN A 130 19.58 31.20 -7.43
CA ASN A 130 19.40 32.65 -7.40
C ASN A 130 20.52 33.36 -6.62
N GLN A 131 20.87 32.85 -5.43
CA GLN A 131 21.98 33.38 -4.62
C GLN A 131 23.33 33.35 -5.34
N LEU A 132 23.54 32.37 -6.22
CA LEU A 132 24.76 32.21 -7.01
C LEU A 132 24.70 32.96 -8.36
N GLY A 133 23.62 33.68 -8.65
CA GLY A 133 23.41 34.37 -9.92
C GLY A 133 23.20 33.44 -11.12
N ARG A 134 22.89 32.16 -10.89
CA ARG A 134 22.73 31.11 -11.92
C ARG A 134 21.27 30.92 -12.34
N GLN A 135 20.57 32.04 -12.62
CA GLN A 135 19.13 32.01 -12.93
C GLN A 135 18.83 31.31 -14.27
N ASP A 136 19.75 31.39 -15.22
CA ASP A 136 19.62 30.72 -16.53
C ASP A 136 19.59 29.19 -16.43
N ASP A 137 20.14 28.63 -15.33
CA ASP A 137 20.14 27.19 -15.09
C ASP A 137 18.77 26.66 -14.61
N ILE A 138 17.83 27.52 -14.21
CA ILE A 138 16.52 27.11 -13.68
C ILE A 138 15.74 26.27 -14.70
N LEU A 139 15.70 26.70 -15.96
CA LEU A 139 15.02 25.95 -17.02
C LEU A 139 15.66 24.57 -17.21
N LYS A 140 17.00 24.52 -17.17
CA LYS A 140 17.75 23.28 -17.33
C LYS A 140 17.49 22.30 -16.18
N VAL A 141 17.43 22.78 -14.94
CA VAL A 141 17.07 21.95 -13.77
C VAL A 141 15.64 21.41 -13.84
N ALA A 142 14.70 22.18 -14.42
CA ALA A 142 13.33 21.71 -14.61
C ALA A 142 13.22 20.60 -15.67
N THR A 143 14.02 20.66 -16.72
CA THR A 143 13.91 19.77 -17.89
C THR A 143 14.92 18.62 -17.93
N ASP A 144 16.03 18.73 -17.22
CA ASP A 144 17.12 17.73 -17.21
C ASP A 144 17.29 17.14 -15.80
N ALA A 145 16.86 15.88 -15.66
CA ALA A 145 16.88 15.17 -14.38
C ALA A 145 18.32 14.91 -13.88
N LYS A 146 19.25 14.56 -14.77
CA LYS A 146 20.65 14.29 -14.38
C LYS A 146 21.34 15.55 -13.90
N PHE A 147 21.13 16.65 -14.62
CA PHE A 147 21.68 17.94 -14.23
C PHE A 147 21.08 18.43 -12.90
N ARG A 148 19.79 18.15 -12.65
CA ARG A 148 19.14 18.43 -11.37
C ARG A 148 19.76 17.61 -10.24
N GLU A 149 19.92 16.29 -10.41
CA GLU A 149 20.54 15.39 -9.42
C GLU A 149 21.96 15.83 -9.06
N GLU A 150 22.81 16.11 -10.06
CA GLU A 150 24.18 16.61 -9.84
C GLU A 150 24.23 17.88 -8.98
N LEU A 151 23.25 18.79 -9.17
CA LEU A 151 23.19 20.04 -8.41
C LEU A 151 22.59 19.86 -7.02
N LEU A 152 21.65 18.93 -6.84
CA LEU A 152 21.13 18.57 -5.52
C LEU A 152 22.25 18.00 -4.66
N GLU A 153 23.00 17.01 -5.17
CA GLU A 153 24.15 16.41 -4.48
C GLU A 153 25.25 17.43 -4.19
N LYS A 154 25.62 18.25 -5.19
CA LYS A 154 26.64 19.29 -5.04
C LYS A 154 26.29 20.33 -3.99
N PHE A 155 25.00 20.62 -3.80
CA PHE A 155 24.55 21.60 -2.81
C PHE A 155 24.09 20.97 -1.50
N HIS A 156 24.18 19.65 -1.35
CA HIS A 156 23.71 18.88 -0.19
C HIS A 156 22.23 19.15 0.08
N LEU A 157 21.42 19.05 -0.98
CA LEU A 157 19.97 19.24 -0.97
C LEU A 157 19.21 17.96 -1.30
N ASP A 158 19.93 16.86 -1.50
CA ASP A 158 19.49 15.49 -1.70
C ASP A 158 19.04 14.81 -0.40
#